data_AF-A0A0D4CNS2-F1
#
_entry.id   AF-A0A0D4CNS2-F1
#
_cell.length_a   1.000
_cell.length_b   1.000
_cell.length_c   1.000
_cell.angle_alpha   90.00
_cell.angle_beta   90.00
_cell.angle_gamma   90.00
#
_symmetry.space_group_name_H-M   'P 1'
#
loop_
_entity.id
_entity.type
_entity.pdbx_description
1 polymer ?
#
loop_
_entity_poly.entity_id
_entity_poly.type
_entity_poly.pdbx_seq_one_letter_code
_entity_poly.pdbx_strand_id
1 'polypeptide(L)'
;MIIDKAISDYVNGIYEDICNYSRNQDETVDEKTKLAAQELAKTIDQQPIEEKSLVRVERLWDKDNIEIGNVIDFGIASTSRNQNFFNLIVENKVDGLSEYQDDCRYVEYRFKNSRSLDVSKQSDFDQQEELIHGKYKVVNKYWQPRVATTSFKEIELSNYPIVKTRLSKRGLKVFTYLIDGEEKEFSERQQSITIQYHNKPEHERWIVELEIAD
;
A
#
# COMPACT_ATOMS: atom_id res chain seq x y z
N MET A 1 22.02 21.65 6.37
CA MET A 1 21.42 22.84 5.74
C MET A 1 21.14 22.64 4.26
N ILE A 2 22.06 22.05 3.46
CA ILE A 2 21.79 21.77 2.04
C ILE A 2 20.92 20.50 1.87
N ILE A 3 21.28 19.40 2.54
CA ILE A 3 20.50 18.16 2.50
C ILE A 3 19.08 18.31 3.06
N ASP A 4 18.88 19.09 4.12
CA ASP A 4 17.56 19.35 4.70
C ASP A 4 16.63 20.03 3.69
N LYS A 5 17.21 20.92 2.85
CA LYS A 5 16.48 21.58 1.77
C LYS A 5 16.16 20.61 0.64
N ALA A 6 17.10 19.73 0.27
CA ALA A 6 16.85 18.72 -0.77
C ALA A 6 15.77 17.71 -0.34
N ILE A 7 15.77 17.28 0.92
CA ILE A 7 14.70 16.45 1.51
C ILE A 7 13.38 17.20 1.49
N SER A 8 13.37 18.46 1.94
CA SER A 8 12.16 19.30 1.94
C SER A 8 11.61 19.51 0.54
N ASP A 9 12.47 19.79 -0.45
CA ASP A 9 12.06 19.99 -1.84
C ASP A 9 11.49 18.69 -2.44
N TYR A 10 12.13 17.54 -2.15
CA TYR A 10 11.63 16.22 -2.57
C TYR A 10 10.23 15.96 -2.02
N VAL A 11 10.05 16.02 -0.69
CA VAL A 11 8.79 15.70 -0.02
C VAL A 11 7.66 16.68 -0.40
N ASN A 12 7.98 17.95 -0.65
CA ASN A 12 6.96 19.02 -0.80
C ASN A 12 6.69 19.46 -2.24
N GLY A 13 7.14 18.73 -3.27
CA GLY A 13 6.54 18.91 -4.60
C GLY A 13 7.42 18.72 -5.84
N ILE A 14 8.73 18.48 -5.72
CA ILE A 14 9.56 18.16 -6.92
C ILE A 14 9.99 16.69 -6.97
N TYR A 15 9.30 15.81 -6.25
CA TYR A 15 9.64 14.38 -6.18
C TYR A 15 9.65 13.73 -7.57
N GLU A 16 8.67 14.02 -8.44
CA GLU A 16 8.58 13.44 -9.78
C GLU A 16 9.81 13.79 -10.62
N ASP A 17 10.19 15.06 -10.62
CA ASP A 17 11.34 15.56 -11.38
C ASP A 17 12.66 14.99 -10.85
N ILE A 18 12.82 14.87 -9.51
CA ILE A 18 13.99 14.22 -8.90
C ILE A 18 14.05 12.74 -9.27
N CYS A 19 12.93 12.01 -9.19
CA CYS A 19 12.86 10.59 -9.56
C CYS A 19 13.17 10.38 -11.05
N ASN A 20 12.59 11.20 -11.92
CA ASN A 20 12.79 11.13 -13.36
C ASN A 20 14.24 11.45 -13.75
N TYR A 21 14.82 12.51 -13.19
CA TYR A 21 16.22 12.85 -13.45
C TYR A 21 17.17 11.77 -12.93
N SER A 22 16.98 11.30 -11.70
CA SER A 22 17.88 10.29 -11.11
C SER A 22 17.87 8.97 -11.88
N ARG A 23 16.72 8.57 -12.44
CA ARG A 23 16.58 7.33 -13.21
C ARG A 23 16.99 7.48 -14.68
N ASN A 24 16.57 8.55 -15.34
CA ASN A 24 16.65 8.69 -16.80
C ASN A 24 17.65 9.78 -17.27
N GLN A 25 18.26 10.51 -16.34
CA GLN A 25 19.09 11.68 -16.64
C GLN A 25 18.35 12.71 -17.52
N ASP A 26 17.06 12.93 -17.25
CA ASP A 26 16.24 13.88 -18.00
C ASP A 26 16.84 15.29 -17.96
N GLU A 27 17.43 15.75 -19.06
CA GLU A 27 18.13 17.04 -19.09
C GLU A 27 17.18 18.25 -19.02
N THR A 28 15.86 18.03 -19.15
CA THR A 28 14.85 19.08 -19.17
C THR A 28 14.51 19.64 -17.78
N VAL A 29 14.86 18.93 -16.71
CA VAL A 29 14.71 19.45 -15.34
C VAL A 29 15.68 20.60 -15.08
N ASP A 30 15.29 21.52 -14.19
CA ASP A 30 16.12 22.67 -13.85
C ASP A 30 17.38 22.28 -13.04
N GLU A 31 18.40 23.14 -13.05
CA GLU A 31 19.68 22.89 -12.36
C GLU A 31 19.54 22.73 -10.84
N LYS A 32 18.56 23.37 -10.20
CA LYS A 32 18.34 23.21 -8.75
C LYS A 32 17.86 21.78 -8.47
N THR A 33 16.96 21.24 -9.30
CA THR A 33 16.46 19.87 -9.21
C THR A 33 17.58 18.84 -9.43
N LYS A 34 18.46 19.07 -10.42
CA LYS A 34 19.63 18.21 -10.65
C LYS A 34 20.56 18.17 -9.44
N LEU A 35 20.87 19.33 -8.87
CA LEU A 35 21.72 19.43 -7.68
C LEU A 35 21.10 18.70 -6.47
N ALA A 36 19.79 18.90 -6.23
CA ALA A 36 19.08 18.22 -5.16
C ALA A 36 19.11 16.69 -5.33
N ALA A 37 18.87 16.19 -6.54
CA ALA A 37 18.96 14.77 -6.85
C ALA A 37 20.37 14.21 -6.62
N GLN A 38 21.42 14.91 -7.07
CA GLN A 38 22.81 14.48 -6.86
C GLN A 38 23.20 14.45 -5.37
N GLU A 39 22.74 15.43 -4.59
CA GLU A 39 23.01 15.49 -3.15
C GLU A 39 22.27 14.41 -2.36
N LEU A 40 21.02 14.12 -2.72
CA LEU A 40 20.25 13.02 -2.16
C LEU A 40 20.90 11.68 -2.48
N ALA A 41 21.19 11.42 -3.76
CA ALA A 41 21.87 10.21 -4.21
C ALA A 41 23.18 9.98 -3.44
N LYS A 42 24.04 11.00 -3.40
CA LYS A 42 25.31 10.95 -2.66
C LYS A 42 25.10 10.67 -1.17
N THR A 43 24.10 11.30 -0.56
CA THR A 43 23.83 11.14 0.88
C THR A 43 23.32 9.74 1.19
N ILE A 44 22.46 9.17 0.34
CA ILE A 44 21.96 7.80 0.45
C ILE A 44 23.13 6.82 0.23
N ASP A 45 23.97 7.02 -0.78
CA ASP A 45 25.12 6.15 -1.08
C ASP A 45 26.17 6.10 0.04
N GLN A 46 26.20 7.12 0.89
CA GLN A 46 27.07 7.19 2.07
C GLN A 46 26.49 6.51 3.31
N GLN A 47 25.22 6.10 3.30
CA GLN A 47 24.61 5.37 4.40
C GLN A 47 25.18 3.94 4.49
N PRO A 48 25.23 3.36 5.70
CA PRO A 48 25.55 1.94 5.84
C PRO A 48 24.54 1.09 5.07
N ILE A 49 25.00 -0.06 4.56
CA ILE A 49 24.08 -1.08 4.05
C ILE A 49 23.42 -1.73 5.26
N GLU A 50 22.09 -1.72 5.27
CA GLU A 50 21.29 -2.35 6.32
C GLU A 50 20.52 -3.55 5.77
N GLU A 51 20.44 -4.62 6.56
CA GLU A 51 19.57 -5.78 6.28
C GLU A 51 18.18 -5.55 6.89
N LYS A 52 17.48 -4.53 6.38
CA LYS A 52 16.10 -4.23 6.76
C LYS A 52 15.24 -4.29 5.52
N SER A 53 14.14 -5.06 5.60
CA SER A 53 13.15 -5.13 4.53
C SER A 53 12.48 -3.77 4.38
N LEU A 54 12.83 -2.96 3.39
CA LEU A 54 12.02 -1.80 3.00
C LEU A 54 10.96 -2.25 1.98
N VAL A 55 9.81 -1.58 1.97
CA VAL A 55 8.69 -1.93 1.09
C VAL A 55 8.35 -0.77 0.17
N ARG A 56 8.14 -1.05 -1.11
CA ARG A 56 7.58 -0.11 -2.09
C ARG A 56 6.47 -0.80 -2.87
N VAL A 57 5.36 -0.12 -3.06
CA VAL A 57 4.23 -0.65 -3.82
C VAL A 57 4.04 0.20 -5.06
N GLU A 58 4.00 -0.46 -6.21
CA GLU A 58 3.72 0.17 -7.50
C GLU A 58 2.60 -0.58 -8.24
N ARG A 59 2.13 0.05 -9.32
CA ARG A 59 1.32 -0.62 -10.33
C ARG A 59 2.13 -0.77 -11.60
N LEU A 60 2.16 -1.99 -12.11
CA LEU A 60 2.77 -2.29 -13.38
C LEU A 60 1.70 -2.67 -14.38
N TRP A 61 1.91 -2.28 -15.63
CA TRP A 61 1.09 -2.76 -16.73
C TRP A 61 1.38 -4.24 -16.94
N ASP A 62 0.38 -5.01 -17.36
CA ASP A 62 0.52 -6.46 -17.58
C ASP A 62 1.66 -6.88 -18.54
N LYS A 63 2.19 -5.95 -19.33
CA LYS A 63 3.34 -6.14 -20.23
C LYS A 63 4.71 -6.00 -19.57
N ASP A 64 4.79 -5.41 -18.38
CA ASP A 64 6.05 -5.14 -17.67
C ASP A 64 6.46 -6.40 -16.88
N ASN A 65 7.01 -7.38 -17.59
CA ASN A 65 7.45 -8.64 -16.99
C ASN A 65 8.76 -8.45 -16.20
N ILE A 66 8.66 -8.50 -14.87
CA ILE A 66 9.80 -8.58 -13.95
C ILE A 66 10.16 -10.05 -13.74
N GLU A 67 11.40 -10.44 -14.01
CA GLU A 67 11.88 -11.82 -13.80
C GLU A 67 13.04 -11.89 -12.82
N ILE A 68 13.22 -13.07 -12.20
CA ILE A 68 14.36 -13.33 -11.32
C ILE A 68 15.66 -13.14 -12.10
N GLY A 69 16.61 -12.41 -11.52
CA GLY A 69 17.87 -12.02 -12.13
C GLY A 69 17.84 -10.69 -12.88
N ASN A 70 16.66 -10.10 -13.11
CA ASN A 70 16.57 -8.73 -13.65
C ASN A 70 17.20 -7.72 -12.70
N VAL A 71 17.74 -6.63 -13.26
CA VAL A 71 18.20 -5.47 -12.50
C VAL A 71 17.26 -4.33 -12.80
N ILE A 72 16.68 -3.75 -11.76
CA ILE A 72 15.76 -2.61 -11.82
C ILE A 72 16.50 -1.38 -11.32
N ASP A 73 16.51 -0.33 -12.13
CA ASP A 73 17.05 0.97 -11.74
C ASP A 73 15.94 1.83 -11.14
N PHE A 74 15.99 2.05 -9.83
CA PHE A 74 15.00 2.88 -9.17
C PHE A 74 15.34 4.37 -9.24
N GLY A 75 16.56 4.76 -9.61
CA GLY A 75 17.06 6.10 -9.35
C GLY A 75 16.97 6.39 -7.85
N ILE A 76 16.47 7.58 -7.48
CA ILE A 76 15.97 7.86 -6.13
C ILE A 76 14.51 7.42 -6.06
N ALA A 77 14.14 6.67 -5.02
CA ALA A 77 12.76 6.22 -4.83
C ALA A 77 12.35 6.22 -3.36
N SER A 78 11.10 6.58 -3.10
CA SER A 78 10.46 6.45 -1.78
C SER A 78 10.10 5.00 -1.47
N THR A 79 10.35 4.61 -0.22
CA THR A 79 10.01 3.31 0.36
C THR A 79 9.45 3.50 1.76
N SER A 80 8.87 2.45 2.35
CA SER A 80 8.36 2.46 3.71
C SER A 80 9.00 1.36 4.55
N ARG A 81 9.30 1.65 5.81
CA ARG A 81 9.64 0.62 6.81
C ARG A 81 8.46 -0.26 7.19
N ASN A 82 7.23 0.18 6.91
CA ASN A 82 6.03 -0.54 7.31
C ASN A 82 5.81 -1.77 6.42
N GLN A 83 6.03 -2.97 6.96
CA GLN A 83 5.84 -4.23 6.19
C GLN A 83 4.38 -4.48 5.77
N ASN A 84 3.43 -3.74 6.36
CA ASN A 84 2.01 -3.79 6.05
C ASN A 84 1.59 -2.68 5.07
N PHE A 85 2.53 -1.97 4.44
CA PHE A 85 2.25 -0.78 3.64
C PHE A 85 1.28 -1.03 2.49
N PHE A 86 1.38 -2.16 1.80
CA PHE A 86 0.41 -2.54 0.77
C PHE A 86 -1.03 -2.54 1.29
N ASN A 87 -1.26 -3.17 2.46
CA ASN A 87 -2.60 -3.26 3.03
C ASN A 87 -3.14 -1.87 3.39
N LEU A 88 -2.28 -0.96 3.86
CA LEU A 88 -2.69 0.42 4.14
C LEU A 88 -3.09 1.18 2.88
N ILE A 89 -2.35 1.02 1.77
CA ILE A 89 -2.68 1.65 0.49
C ILE A 89 -4.03 1.16 0.00
N VAL A 90 -4.23 -0.16 -0.01
CA VAL A 90 -5.44 -0.75 -0.60
C VAL A 90 -6.70 -0.58 0.25
N GLU A 91 -6.52 -0.34 1.55
CA GLU A 91 -7.59 0.06 2.47
C GLU A 91 -7.87 1.57 2.44
N ASN A 92 -7.20 2.34 1.56
CA ASN A 92 -7.25 3.81 1.50
C ASN A 92 -6.95 4.48 2.84
N LYS A 93 -6.06 3.88 3.65
CA LYS A 93 -5.60 4.45 4.93
C LYS A 93 -4.41 5.38 4.76
N VAL A 94 -3.72 5.28 3.63
CA VAL A 94 -2.63 6.17 3.22
C VAL A 94 -2.82 6.53 1.75
N ASP A 95 -2.55 7.78 1.41
CA ASP A 95 -2.46 8.21 0.02
C ASP A 95 -1.25 7.52 -0.63
N GLY A 96 -1.42 6.92 -1.81
CA GLY A 96 -0.31 6.21 -2.42
C GLY A 96 -0.49 5.78 -3.87
N LEU A 97 -1.71 5.40 -4.30
CA LEU A 97 -1.97 5.01 -5.69
C LEU A 97 -3.36 5.51 -6.11
N SER A 98 -3.46 6.08 -7.32
CA SER A 98 -4.72 6.59 -7.91
C SER A 98 -5.76 5.47 -8.10
N GLU A 99 -6.98 5.73 -8.59
CA GLU A 99 -7.99 4.66 -8.72
C GLU A 99 -7.57 3.49 -9.63
N TYR A 100 -8.08 2.29 -9.37
CA TYR A 100 -7.77 1.03 -10.09
C TYR A 100 -8.10 1.15 -11.58
N GLN A 101 -7.18 0.74 -12.45
CA GLN A 101 -7.39 0.59 -13.89
C GLN A 101 -7.26 -0.89 -14.25
N ASP A 102 -8.15 -1.39 -15.11
CA ASP A 102 -8.37 -2.84 -15.34
C ASP A 102 -7.15 -3.60 -15.90
N ASP A 103 -6.11 -2.91 -16.38
CA ASP A 103 -4.91 -3.50 -17.02
C ASP A 103 -3.62 -3.42 -16.17
N CYS A 104 -3.74 -3.04 -14.89
CA CYS A 104 -2.62 -2.88 -13.98
C CYS A 104 -2.65 -3.92 -12.85
N ARG A 105 -1.49 -4.51 -12.54
CA ARG A 105 -1.30 -5.34 -11.33
C ARG A 105 -0.47 -4.61 -10.30
N TYR A 106 -0.78 -4.87 -9.03
CA TYR A 106 0.07 -4.43 -7.95
C TYR A 106 1.35 -5.26 -7.89
N VAL A 107 2.45 -4.56 -7.63
CA VAL A 107 3.74 -5.17 -7.30
C VAL A 107 4.24 -4.54 -6.01
N GLU A 108 4.58 -5.40 -5.06
CA GLU A 108 5.27 -5.04 -3.82
C GLU A 108 6.73 -5.44 -3.93
N TYR A 109 7.60 -4.45 -3.96
CA TYR A 109 9.04 -4.62 -3.87
C TYR A 109 9.46 -4.69 -2.41
N ARG A 110 10.25 -5.71 -2.07
CA ARG A 110 10.86 -5.90 -0.75
C ARG A 110 12.38 -5.88 -0.87
N PHE A 111 13.00 -4.84 -0.33
CA PHE A 111 14.44 -4.66 -0.39
C PHE A 111 15.10 -5.40 0.77
N LYS A 112 15.74 -6.53 0.51
CA LYS A 112 16.39 -7.36 1.55
C LYS A 112 17.59 -6.64 2.17
N ASN A 113 18.27 -5.83 1.38
CA ASN A 113 19.29 -4.90 1.81
C ASN A 113 19.17 -3.60 1.02
N SER A 114 19.56 -2.49 1.64
CA SER A 114 19.57 -1.17 1.00
C SER A 114 20.46 -0.22 1.77
N ARG A 115 20.91 0.82 1.09
CA ARG A 115 21.28 2.08 1.73
C ARG A 115 20.05 2.98 1.69
N SER A 116 19.69 3.59 2.81
CA SER A 116 18.46 4.39 2.88
C SER A 116 18.59 5.60 3.79
N LEU A 117 17.84 6.64 3.46
CA LEU A 117 17.78 7.88 4.22
C LEU A 117 16.37 8.05 4.81
N ASP A 118 16.29 8.09 6.14
CA ASP A 118 15.04 8.35 6.85
C ASP A 118 14.56 9.80 6.66
N VAL A 119 13.39 9.95 6.05
CA VAL A 119 12.74 11.24 5.80
C VAL A 119 11.37 11.32 6.48
N SER A 120 11.06 10.38 7.37
CA SER A 120 9.72 10.25 7.94
C SER A 120 9.33 11.40 8.86
N LYS A 121 10.29 12.22 9.31
CA LYS A 121 10.02 13.42 10.15
C LYS A 121 9.70 14.66 9.31
N GLN A 122 10.03 14.61 8.02
CA GLN A 122 9.88 15.72 7.08
C GLN A 122 8.67 15.51 6.17
N SER A 123 8.22 14.25 6.01
CA SER A 123 6.98 13.89 5.33
C SER A 123 5.76 14.32 6.14
N ASP A 124 4.81 14.99 5.48
CA ASP A 124 3.50 15.34 6.07
C ASP A 124 2.65 14.08 6.35
N PHE A 125 3.05 12.93 5.80
CA PHE A 125 2.37 11.65 5.97
C PHE A 125 3.16 10.72 6.89
N ASP A 126 2.48 10.12 7.88
CA ASP A 126 3.07 9.10 8.76
C ASP A 126 3.17 7.74 8.06
N GLN A 127 4.03 7.68 7.05
CA GLN A 127 4.27 6.48 6.23
C GLN A 127 5.58 5.76 6.57
N GLN A 128 6.30 6.22 7.59
CA GLN A 128 7.64 5.72 7.95
C GLN A 128 8.58 5.69 6.73
N GLU A 129 8.56 6.80 5.98
CA GLU A 129 9.22 6.91 4.67
C GLU A 129 10.75 6.93 4.78
N GLU A 130 11.39 6.14 3.93
CA GLU A 130 12.83 6.20 3.67
C GLU A 130 13.11 6.26 2.17
N LEU A 131 14.12 7.05 1.78
CA LEU A 131 14.57 7.15 0.40
C LEU A 131 15.70 6.16 0.14
N ILE A 132 15.61 5.42 -0.96
CA ILE A 132 16.69 4.59 -1.48
C ILE A 132 17.26 5.20 -2.76
N HIS A 133 18.46 4.76 -3.13
CA HIS A 133 19.10 5.12 -4.39
C HIS A 133 19.74 3.90 -5.06
N GLY A 134 19.61 3.82 -6.39
CA GLY A 134 20.40 2.94 -7.25
C GLY A 134 19.67 1.73 -7.83
N LYS A 135 20.47 0.72 -8.17
CA LYS A 135 20.04 -0.47 -8.91
C LYS A 135 19.91 -1.67 -7.98
N TYR A 136 18.87 -2.46 -8.22
CA TYR A 136 18.56 -3.62 -7.41
C TYR A 136 18.28 -4.84 -8.29
N LYS A 137 18.85 -5.98 -7.92
CA LYS A 137 18.65 -7.25 -8.58
C LYS A 137 17.47 -7.98 -7.97
N VAL A 138 16.59 -8.50 -8.82
CA VAL A 138 15.50 -9.39 -8.44
C VAL A 138 16.08 -10.75 -8.05
N VAL A 139 15.96 -11.10 -6.78
CA VAL A 139 16.46 -12.38 -6.25
C VAL A 139 15.35 -13.39 -6.04
N ASN A 140 14.11 -12.91 -5.90
CA ASN A 140 12.94 -13.77 -5.75
C ASN A 140 11.70 -13.06 -6.28
N LYS A 141 10.73 -13.84 -6.76
CA LYS A 141 9.43 -13.34 -7.20
C LYS A 141 8.39 -14.42 -6.95
N TYR A 142 7.32 -14.07 -6.25
CA TYR A 142 6.22 -14.99 -6.02
C TYR A 142 4.89 -14.24 -5.98
N TRP A 143 3.84 -14.94 -6.43
CA TRP A 143 2.49 -14.41 -6.43
C TRP A 143 1.91 -14.57 -5.03
N GLN A 144 1.39 -13.50 -4.46
CA GLN A 144 0.57 -13.59 -3.25
C GLN A 144 -0.90 -13.57 -3.68
N PRO A 145 -1.55 -14.75 -3.76
CA PRO A 145 -2.94 -14.82 -4.19
C PRO A 145 -3.87 -14.20 -3.16
N ARG A 146 -5.02 -13.73 -3.65
CA ARG A 146 -6.15 -13.22 -2.89
C ARG A 146 -6.52 -14.17 -1.74
N VAL A 147 -6.36 -13.70 -0.50
CA VAL A 147 -7.06 -14.31 0.64
C VAL A 147 -8.31 -13.47 0.85
N ALA A 148 -9.47 -14.01 0.47
CA ALA A 148 -10.73 -13.42 0.90
C ALA A 148 -10.84 -13.62 2.41
N THR A 149 -10.61 -12.58 3.22
CA THR A 149 -10.92 -12.70 4.64
C THR A 149 -12.43 -12.69 4.81
N THR A 150 -12.97 -13.80 5.30
CA THR A 150 -14.35 -13.84 5.78
C THR A 150 -14.32 -13.32 7.21
N SER A 151 -14.90 -12.14 7.45
CA SER A 151 -15.06 -11.64 8.81
C SER A 151 -16.47 -11.94 9.31
N PHE A 152 -16.56 -12.33 10.58
CA PHE A 152 -17.82 -12.60 11.26
C PHE A 152 -18.01 -11.51 12.30
N LYS A 153 -19.17 -10.86 12.29
CA LYS A 153 -19.56 -9.91 13.34
C LYS A 153 -20.83 -10.43 13.99
N GLU A 154 -20.78 -10.65 15.30
CA GLU A 154 -21.99 -10.85 16.08
C GLU A 154 -22.65 -9.49 16.31
N ILE A 155 -23.95 -9.41 16.04
CA ILE A 155 -24.75 -8.24 16.32
C ILE A 155 -25.90 -8.62 17.24
N GLU A 156 -26.20 -7.74 18.19
CA GLU A 156 -27.37 -7.84 19.03
C GLU A 156 -28.57 -7.20 18.33
N LEU A 157 -29.66 -7.94 18.18
CA LEU A 157 -30.84 -7.49 17.46
C LEU A 157 -31.54 -6.31 18.16
N SER A 158 -31.34 -6.14 19.48
CA SER A 158 -31.86 -5.03 20.26
C SER A 158 -31.39 -3.65 19.79
N ASN A 159 -30.26 -3.59 19.07
CA ASN A 159 -29.68 -2.34 18.59
C ASN A 159 -30.26 -1.88 17.24
N TYR A 160 -31.18 -2.64 16.65
CA TYR A 160 -31.75 -2.37 15.33
C TYR A 160 -33.27 -2.17 15.41
N PRO A 161 -33.84 -1.26 14.58
CA PRO A 161 -35.27 -0.98 14.61
C PRO A 161 -36.08 -2.13 14.03
N ILE A 162 -37.17 -2.48 14.72
CA ILE A 162 -38.18 -3.41 14.21
C ILE A 162 -39.09 -2.64 13.26
N VAL A 163 -39.12 -3.05 12.00
CA VAL A 163 -39.95 -2.43 10.95
C VAL A 163 -41.29 -3.16 10.76
N LYS A 164 -41.37 -4.43 11.15
CA LYS A 164 -42.60 -5.22 11.05
C LYS A 164 -42.64 -6.32 12.09
N THR A 165 -43.84 -6.63 12.58
CA THR A 165 -44.08 -7.77 13.47
C THR A 165 -45.22 -8.61 12.91
N ARG A 166 -45.09 -9.94 12.94
CA ARG A 166 -46.15 -10.87 12.55
C ARG A 166 -46.19 -12.11 13.45
N LEU A 167 -47.35 -12.77 13.51
CA LEU A 167 -47.46 -14.13 14.02
C LEU A 167 -47.33 -15.12 12.87
N SER A 168 -46.43 -16.09 13.04
CA SER A 168 -46.32 -17.23 12.13
C SER A 168 -47.53 -18.17 12.26
N LYS A 169 -47.72 -19.04 11.27
CA LYS A 169 -48.76 -20.09 11.27
C LYS A 169 -48.68 -21.05 12.47
N ARG A 170 -47.54 -21.09 13.17
CA ARG A 170 -47.31 -21.92 14.37
C ARG A 170 -47.41 -21.13 15.68
N GLY A 171 -47.91 -19.89 15.64
CA GLY A 171 -48.08 -19.03 16.82
C GLY A 171 -46.80 -18.36 17.33
N LEU A 172 -45.66 -18.51 16.66
CA LEU A 172 -44.41 -17.82 17.02
C LEU A 172 -44.43 -16.39 16.47
N LYS A 173 -44.04 -15.41 17.29
CA LYS A 173 -43.78 -14.05 16.83
C LYS A 173 -42.50 -14.00 15.99
N VAL A 174 -42.60 -13.28 14.88
CA VAL A 174 -41.52 -13.00 13.94
C VAL A 174 -41.40 -11.49 13.82
N PHE A 175 -40.19 -11.00 13.98
CA PHE A 175 -39.81 -9.59 13.88
C PHE A 175 -38.98 -9.38 12.62
N THR A 176 -39.29 -8.34 11.86
CA THR A 176 -38.48 -7.88 10.73
C THR A 176 -37.66 -6.69 11.21
N TYR A 177 -36.34 -6.77 11.08
CA TYR A 177 -35.39 -5.71 11.41
C TYR A 177 -34.84 -5.10 10.13
N LEU A 178 -34.53 -3.81 10.17
CA LEU A 178 -33.76 -3.15 9.11
C LEU A 178 -32.29 -3.13 9.52
N ILE A 179 -31.47 -3.97 8.90
CA ILE A 179 -30.04 -4.14 9.22
C ILE A 179 -29.24 -3.78 7.98
N ASP A 180 -28.39 -2.76 8.08
CA ASP A 180 -27.54 -2.26 6.99
C ASP A 180 -28.33 -1.98 5.68
N GLY A 181 -29.58 -1.51 5.82
CA GLY A 181 -30.47 -1.18 4.70
C GLY A 181 -31.28 -2.36 4.12
N GLU A 182 -31.12 -3.57 4.67
CA GLU A 182 -31.87 -4.76 4.25
C GLU A 182 -32.87 -5.21 5.31
N GLU A 183 -34.08 -5.62 4.88
CA GLU A 183 -35.06 -6.24 5.77
C GLU A 183 -34.71 -7.70 6.06
N LYS A 184 -34.59 -8.05 7.34
CA LYS A 184 -34.28 -9.43 7.78
C LYS A 184 -35.27 -9.89 8.85
N GLU A 185 -35.82 -11.09 8.68
CA GLU A 185 -36.80 -11.66 9.60
C GLU A 185 -36.19 -12.63 10.60
N PHE A 186 -36.50 -12.46 11.88
CA PHE A 186 -36.04 -13.32 12.97
C PHE A 186 -37.18 -13.69 13.90
N SER A 187 -37.08 -14.86 14.52
CA SER A 187 -38.03 -15.30 15.54
C SER A 187 -37.74 -14.65 16.90
N GLU A 188 -38.75 -14.54 17.76
CA GLU A 188 -38.63 -14.01 19.13
C GLU A 188 -37.57 -14.73 20.00
N ARG A 189 -37.13 -15.93 19.61
CA ARG A 189 -36.12 -16.70 20.34
C ARG A 189 -34.68 -16.30 20.01
N GLN A 190 -34.46 -15.49 18.99
CA GLN A 190 -33.13 -15.04 18.57
C GLN A 190 -32.80 -13.71 19.25
N GLN A 191 -31.69 -13.65 19.98
CA GLN A 191 -31.23 -12.44 20.69
C GLN A 191 -30.03 -11.77 19.98
N SER A 192 -29.17 -12.56 19.36
CA SER A 192 -28.08 -12.12 18.50
C SER A 192 -28.06 -12.89 17.19
N ILE A 193 -27.36 -12.33 16.19
CA ILE A 193 -27.02 -13.04 14.95
C ILE A 193 -25.56 -12.81 14.60
N THR A 194 -24.93 -13.81 14.01
CA THR A 194 -23.62 -13.65 13.36
C THR A 194 -23.85 -13.31 11.90
N ILE A 195 -23.48 -12.10 11.49
CA ILE A 195 -23.45 -11.73 10.08
C ILE A 195 -22.08 -12.08 9.52
N GLN A 196 -22.08 -12.88 8.45
CA GLN A 196 -20.91 -13.10 7.63
C GLN A 196 -20.77 -11.91 6.68
N TYR A 197 -19.77 -11.07 6.93
CA TYR A 197 -19.41 -10.04 5.97
C TYR A 197 -18.45 -10.67 4.96
N HIS A 198 -18.90 -10.71 3.70
CA HIS A 198 -17.99 -10.90 2.58
C HIS A 198 -17.29 -9.56 2.40
N ASN A 199 -16.14 -9.40 3.05
CA ASN A 199 -15.29 -8.25 2.76
C ASN A 199 -15.01 -8.26 1.26
N LYS A 200 -15.16 -7.09 0.62
CA LYS A 200 -14.84 -6.90 -0.81
C LYS A 200 -13.41 -7.41 -1.09
N PRO A 201 -13.10 -7.81 -2.33
CA PRO A 201 -11.84 -8.44 -2.67
C PRO A 201 -10.64 -7.68 -2.10
N GLU A 202 -9.86 -8.36 -1.27
CA GLU A 202 -8.51 -7.92 -0.94
C GLU A 202 -7.64 -8.07 -2.19
N HIS A 203 -6.88 -7.03 -2.48
CA HIS A 203 -6.17 -6.85 -3.75
C HIS A 203 -5.03 -7.87 -3.89
N GLU A 204 -4.82 -8.38 -5.10
CA GLU A 204 -3.75 -9.33 -5.42
C GLU A 204 -2.45 -8.61 -5.78
N ARG A 205 -1.30 -9.25 -5.52
CA ARG A 205 0.01 -8.67 -5.88
C ARG A 205 1.10 -9.68 -6.15
N TRP A 206 2.05 -9.29 -6.98
CA TRP A 206 3.38 -9.90 -6.99
C TRP A 206 4.20 -9.35 -5.83
N ILE A 207 4.90 -10.23 -5.11
CA ILE A 207 5.97 -9.82 -4.22
C ILE A 207 7.29 -10.10 -4.94
N VAL A 208 8.13 -9.07 -5.02
CA VAL A 208 9.44 -9.09 -5.67
C VAL A 208 10.48 -8.76 -4.62
N GLU A 209 11.36 -9.71 -4.30
CA GLU A 209 12.45 -9.48 -3.37
C GLU A 209 13.70 -9.03 -4.14
N LEU A 210 14.35 -8.02 -3.58
CA LEU A 210 15.41 -7.26 -4.21
C LEU A 210 16.66 -7.22 -3.31
N GLU A 211 17.83 -7.27 -3.92
CA GLU A 211 19.12 -7.00 -3.27
C GLU A 211 19.88 -5.94 -4.09
N ILE A 212 20.75 -5.15 -3.46
CA ILE A 212 21.60 -4.18 -4.17
C ILE A 212 22.33 -4.91 -5.31
N ALA A 213 22.27 -4.34 -6.52
CA ALA A 213 23.02 -4.85 -7.66
C ALA A 213 24.42 -4.20 -7.67
N ASP A 214 25.45 -5.01 -7.47
CA ASP A 214 26.86 -4.63 -7.61
C ASP A 214 27.23 -4.21 -9.04
#